data_AF-A0A5K1CLN5-F1
#
_entry.id   AF-A0A5K1CLN5-F1
#
_cell.length_a   1.000
_cell.length_b   1.000
_cell.length_c   1.000
_cell.angle_alpha   90.00
_cell.angle_beta   90.00
_cell.angle_gamma   90.00
#
_symmetry.space_group_name_H-M   'P 1'
#
loop_
_entity.id
_entity.type
_entity.pdbx_description
1 polymer ?
#
loop_
_entity_poly.entity_id
_entity_poly.type
_entity_poly.pdbx_seq_one_letter_code
_entity_poly.pdbx_strand_id
1 'polypeptide(L)'
;MGTAPATTILMALLLPSVLLQSVTGAEKTFNVLSYGAKADAVTDDSPAFLKAWSAMCAAATSSATTMYVPSGQYLLHPTLFSGPCVNGNITVKIDGYLVASSNYTLYGAKGYWLKFDRVKGLTIQGGYLHGKGSALWACKAGSGTCPSGAT
;
A
#
# COMPACT_ATOMS: atom_id res chain seq x y z
N MET A 1 46.40 8.74 67.69
CA MET A 1 45.23 7.83 67.56
C MET A 1 44.02 8.68 67.24
N GLY A 2 43.36 8.45 66.11
CA GLY A 2 42.16 9.19 65.70
C GLY A 2 42.11 9.40 64.18
N THR A 3 41.24 8.63 63.53
CA THR A 3 41.07 8.37 62.09
C THR A 3 40.51 9.54 61.28
N ALA A 4 40.90 9.64 59.99
CA ALA A 4 40.24 10.47 58.97
C ALA A 4 38.88 9.88 58.53
N PRO A 5 38.04 10.68 57.85
CA PRO A 5 37.29 10.12 56.74
C PRO A 5 37.49 10.93 55.45
N ALA A 6 37.79 10.18 54.41
CA ALA A 6 37.70 10.59 53.02
C ALA A 6 36.22 10.63 52.61
N THR A 7 35.79 11.67 51.88
CA THR A 7 34.54 11.58 51.10
C THR A 7 34.58 12.53 49.89
N THR A 8 35.06 11.95 48.79
CA THR A 8 34.47 11.97 47.45
C THR A 8 34.14 13.31 46.78
N ILE A 9 35.04 13.74 45.88
CA ILE A 9 34.71 14.62 44.75
C ILE A 9 33.73 13.85 43.85
N LEU A 10 32.48 14.29 43.83
CA LEU A 10 31.46 13.77 42.92
C LEU A 10 31.77 14.29 41.51
N MET A 11 32.57 13.56 40.75
CA MET A 11 32.63 13.74 39.29
C MET A 11 31.26 13.32 38.74
N ALA A 12 30.39 14.31 38.51
CA ALA A 12 29.19 14.12 37.71
C ALA A 12 29.63 13.71 36.30
N LEU A 13 29.66 12.40 36.05
CA LEU A 13 29.68 11.83 34.71
C LEU A 13 28.40 12.31 34.00
N LEU A 14 28.51 13.45 33.31
CA LEU A 14 27.61 13.83 32.23
C LEU A 14 27.78 12.77 31.15
N LEU A 15 27.09 11.64 31.32
CA LEU A 15 26.84 10.69 30.23
C LEU A 15 26.21 11.52 29.12
N PRO A 16 26.86 11.71 27.95
CA PRO A 16 26.14 12.23 26.82
C PRO A 16 25.08 11.18 26.55
N SER A 17 23.82 11.56 26.74
CA SER A 17 22.68 10.73 26.37
C SER A 17 22.75 10.60 24.86
N VAL A 18 23.53 9.64 24.37
CA VAL A 18 23.57 9.27 22.97
C VAL A 18 22.19 8.70 22.68
N LEU A 19 21.29 9.55 22.20
CA LEU A 19 20.07 9.11 21.56
C LEU A 19 20.50 8.12 20.49
N LEU A 20 20.23 6.83 20.69
CA LEU A 20 20.22 5.86 19.60
C LEU A 20 19.12 6.32 18.65
N GLN A 21 19.45 7.25 17.76
CA GLN A 21 18.65 7.50 16.58
C GLN A 21 18.81 6.23 15.76
N SER A 22 17.85 5.33 15.89
CA SER A 22 17.68 4.22 14.96
C SER A 22 17.57 4.84 13.57
N VAL A 23 18.64 4.74 12.78
CA VAL A 23 18.67 5.16 11.39
C VAL A 23 17.79 4.16 10.63
N THR A 24 16.48 4.38 10.66
CA THR A 24 15.57 3.67 9.79
C THR A 24 15.90 4.09 8.37
N GLY A 25 16.41 3.16 7.57
CA GLY A 25 16.68 3.42 6.15
C GLY A 25 15.45 4.04 5.49
N ALA A 26 15.66 5.08 4.69
CA ALA A 26 14.58 5.86 4.10
C ALA A 26 13.63 4.94 3.31
N GLU A 27 12.36 4.93 3.70
CA GLU A 27 11.28 4.23 3.01
C GLU A 27 11.20 4.74 1.56
N LYS A 28 11.27 3.84 0.59
CA LYS A 28 11.22 4.23 -0.82
C LYS A 28 9.77 4.26 -1.28
N THR A 29 9.28 5.46 -1.56
CA THR A 29 7.88 5.70 -1.94
C THR A 29 7.71 5.83 -3.46
N PHE A 30 6.67 5.18 -3.99
CA PHE A 30 6.27 5.15 -5.40
C PHE A 30 4.86 5.72 -5.50
N ASN A 31 4.75 7.03 -5.71
CA ASN A 31 3.46 7.73 -5.78
C ASN A 31 2.79 7.48 -7.13
N VAL A 32 1.56 6.96 -7.15
CA VAL A 32 0.82 6.62 -8.39
C VAL A 32 0.61 7.82 -9.33
N LEU A 33 0.56 9.05 -8.81
CA LEU A 33 0.46 10.27 -9.63
C LEU A 33 1.73 10.48 -10.47
N SER A 34 2.90 10.12 -9.94
CA SER A 34 4.17 10.16 -10.67
C SER A 34 4.22 9.15 -11.83
N TYR A 35 3.30 8.19 -11.86
CA TYR A 35 3.14 7.19 -12.91
C TYR A 35 1.94 7.45 -13.84
N GLY A 36 1.29 8.61 -13.69
CA GLY A 36 0.27 9.12 -14.60
C GLY A 36 -1.17 8.95 -14.14
N ALA A 37 -1.41 8.53 -12.90
CA ALA A 37 -2.77 8.46 -12.36
C ALA A 37 -3.42 9.86 -12.31
N LYS A 38 -4.74 9.92 -12.54
CA LYS A 38 -5.51 11.17 -12.65
C LYS A 38 -6.39 11.46 -11.45
N ALA A 39 -6.87 10.43 -10.75
CA ALA A 39 -7.68 10.59 -9.55
C ALA A 39 -9.02 11.35 -9.76
N ASP A 40 -9.59 11.26 -10.96
CA ASP A 40 -10.79 11.99 -11.40
C ASP A 40 -12.09 11.15 -11.37
N ALA A 41 -12.03 9.91 -10.86
CA ALA A 41 -13.10 8.90 -10.85
C ALA A 41 -13.59 8.42 -12.24
N VAL A 42 -13.00 8.89 -13.33
CA VAL A 42 -13.46 8.66 -14.71
C VAL A 42 -12.41 7.96 -15.55
N THR A 43 -11.16 8.41 -15.47
CA THR A 43 -10.03 7.83 -16.18
C THR A 43 -9.67 6.49 -15.55
N ASP A 44 -9.47 5.46 -16.39
CA ASP A 44 -8.92 4.18 -15.93
C ASP A 44 -7.46 4.37 -15.47
N ASP A 45 -7.26 4.40 -14.16
CA ASP A 45 -5.95 4.60 -13.52
C ASP A 45 -5.16 3.28 -13.36
N SER A 46 -5.73 2.14 -13.76
CA SER A 46 -5.07 0.81 -13.66
C SER A 46 -3.68 0.78 -14.30
N PRO A 47 -3.44 1.36 -15.49
CA PRO A 47 -2.10 1.38 -16.09
C PRO A 47 -1.07 2.15 -15.26
N ALA A 48 -1.48 3.24 -14.60
CA ALA A 48 -0.59 4.01 -13.72
C ALA A 48 -0.25 3.24 -12.44
N PHE A 49 -1.25 2.57 -11.86
CA PHE A 49 -1.06 1.68 -10.71
C PHE A 49 -0.12 0.52 -11.02
N LEU A 50 -0.26 -0.12 -12.18
CA LEU A 50 0.63 -1.21 -12.60
C LEU A 50 2.07 -0.73 -12.83
N LYS A 51 2.27 0.47 -13.39
CA LYS A 51 3.60 1.06 -13.54
C LYS A 51 4.25 1.36 -12.18
N ALA A 52 3.51 1.97 -11.27
CA ALA A 52 3.97 2.25 -9.91
C ALA A 52 4.33 0.95 -9.17
N TRP A 53 3.45 -0.05 -9.25
CA TRP A 53 3.68 -1.38 -8.68
C TRP A 53 4.93 -2.04 -9.24
N SER A 54 5.09 -2.06 -10.57
CA SER A 54 6.26 -2.67 -11.20
C SER A 54 7.56 -2.01 -10.76
N ALA A 55 7.58 -0.68 -10.68
CA ALA A 55 8.76 0.06 -10.25
C ALA A 55 9.09 -0.21 -8.77
N MET A 56 8.06 -0.24 -7.91
CA MET A 56 8.21 -0.58 -6.50
C MET A 56 8.69 -2.02 -6.28
N CYS A 57 8.06 -2.97 -6.97
CA CYS A 57 8.31 -4.40 -6.86
C CYS A 57 9.72 -4.78 -7.32
N ALA A 58 10.25 -4.08 -8.33
CA ALA A 58 11.60 -4.25 -8.84
C ALA A 58 12.68 -3.51 -8.02
N ALA A 59 12.30 -2.70 -7.02
CA ALA A 59 13.26 -1.90 -6.28
C ALA A 59 14.14 -2.77 -5.36
N ALA A 60 15.42 -2.87 -5.71
CA ALA A 60 16.44 -3.51 -4.87
C ALA A 60 16.85 -2.58 -3.72
N THR A 61 16.19 -2.70 -2.58
CA THR A 61 16.50 -1.98 -1.34
C THR A 61 16.31 -2.90 -0.14
N SER A 62 17.08 -2.65 0.92
CA SER A 62 16.94 -3.30 2.23
C SER A 62 15.86 -2.66 3.11
N SER A 63 15.38 -1.47 2.75
CA SER A 63 14.33 -0.72 3.47
C SER A 63 12.95 -1.03 2.90
N ALA A 64 11.87 -0.79 3.66
CA ALA A 64 10.50 -0.97 3.16
C ALA A 64 10.24 -0.16 1.87
N THR A 65 9.45 -0.73 0.96
CA THR A 65 8.97 -0.03 -0.24
C THR A 65 7.47 0.19 -0.17
N THR A 66 7.04 1.38 -0.57
CA THR A 66 5.63 1.78 -0.47
C THR A 66 5.10 2.29 -1.79
N MET A 67 4.00 1.72 -2.28
CA MET A 67 3.18 2.32 -3.32
C MET A 67 2.18 3.25 -2.64
N TYR A 68 2.32 4.54 -2.90
CA TYR A 68 1.50 5.57 -2.25
C TYR A 68 0.39 6.04 -3.19
N VAL A 69 -0.84 6.01 -2.68
CA VAL A 69 -2.05 6.48 -3.35
C VAL A 69 -2.58 7.69 -2.57
N PRO A 70 -2.35 8.92 -3.08
CA PRO A 70 -2.83 10.14 -2.44
C PRO A 70 -4.35 10.23 -2.35
N SER A 71 -4.84 11.28 -1.69
CA SER A 71 -6.27 11.63 -1.71
C SER A 71 -6.77 11.88 -3.14
N GLY A 72 -7.97 11.42 -3.43
CA GLY A 72 -8.58 11.45 -4.77
C GLY A 72 -9.44 10.21 -5.02
N GLN A 73 -10.04 10.10 -6.20
CA GLN A 73 -10.84 8.94 -6.60
C GLN A 73 -10.24 8.27 -7.83
N TYR A 74 -9.78 7.04 -7.68
CA TYR A 74 -9.06 6.30 -8.73
C TYR A 74 -9.96 5.20 -9.26
N LEU A 75 -10.42 5.32 -10.49
CA LEU A 75 -11.17 4.25 -11.15
C LEU A 75 -10.18 3.15 -11.56
N LEU A 76 -10.39 1.94 -11.03
CA LEU A 76 -9.58 0.77 -11.38
C LEU A 76 -10.45 -0.31 -12.02
N HIS A 77 -10.04 -0.74 -13.20
CA HIS A 77 -10.46 -1.96 -13.87
C HIS A 77 -9.77 -3.20 -13.24
N PRO A 78 -10.09 -4.44 -13.68
CA PRO A 78 -9.42 -5.64 -13.18
C PRO A 78 -7.89 -5.50 -13.23
N THR A 79 -7.25 -5.43 -12.06
CA THR A 79 -5.82 -5.12 -11.92
C THR A 79 -5.12 -6.25 -11.18
N LEU A 80 -4.08 -6.80 -11.80
CA LEU A 80 -3.24 -7.86 -11.26
C LEU A 80 -1.87 -7.30 -10.87
N PHE A 81 -1.63 -7.22 -9.56
CA PHE A 81 -0.37 -6.87 -8.94
C PHE A 81 0.45 -8.14 -8.72
N SER A 82 1.30 -8.47 -9.69
CA SER A 82 2.12 -9.69 -9.67
C SER A 82 3.43 -9.51 -8.92
N GLY A 83 3.81 -10.51 -8.13
CA GLY A 83 5.17 -10.77 -7.69
C GLY A 83 5.84 -11.92 -8.49
N PRO A 84 6.95 -12.48 -8.00
CA PRO A 84 7.64 -12.09 -6.77
C PRO A 84 8.29 -10.72 -6.88
N CYS A 85 8.28 -9.95 -5.80
CA CYS A 85 9.02 -8.71 -5.70
C CYS A 85 10.39 -8.93 -5.09
N VAL A 86 11.34 -8.06 -5.44
CA VAL A 86 12.72 -8.12 -4.95
C VAL A 86 12.76 -7.94 -3.43
N ASN A 87 11.98 -6.99 -2.93
CA ASN A 87 11.78 -6.77 -1.51
C ASN A 87 10.55 -7.54 -0.99
N GLY A 88 10.65 -8.09 0.22
CA GLY A 88 9.56 -8.76 0.92
C GLY A 88 8.83 -7.89 1.94
N ASN A 89 9.19 -6.61 2.10
CA ASN A 89 8.50 -5.65 2.96
C ASN A 89 7.86 -4.56 2.08
N ILE A 90 6.63 -4.81 1.66
CA ILE A 90 5.90 -3.98 0.70
C ILE A 90 4.65 -3.43 1.34
N THR A 91 4.44 -2.12 1.21
CA THR A 91 3.23 -1.45 1.66
C THR A 91 2.49 -0.81 0.48
N VAL A 92 1.17 -0.99 0.43
CA VAL A 92 0.28 -0.15 -0.37
C VAL A 92 -0.43 0.78 0.59
N LYS A 93 -0.02 2.05 0.60
CA LYS A 93 -0.61 3.07 1.48
C LYS A 93 -1.62 3.88 0.67
N ILE A 94 -2.85 3.88 1.13
CA ILE A 94 -3.98 4.50 0.44
C ILE A 94 -4.57 5.59 1.34
N ASP A 95 -4.53 6.82 0.88
CA ASP A 95 -5.20 7.96 1.51
C ASP A 95 -6.45 8.39 0.71
N GLY A 96 -6.65 7.85 -0.49
CA GLY A 96 -7.80 8.11 -1.36
C GLY A 96 -8.84 6.98 -1.43
N TYR A 97 -9.64 7.02 -2.51
CA TYR A 97 -10.68 6.05 -2.82
C TYR A 97 -10.29 5.27 -4.07
N LEU A 98 -10.22 3.95 -3.95
CA LEU A 98 -10.20 3.05 -5.11
C LEU A 98 -11.64 2.72 -5.47
N VAL A 99 -12.01 2.92 -6.72
CA VAL A 99 -13.39 2.80 -7.19
C VAL A 99 -13.43 1.78 -8.31
N ALA A 100 -14.29 0.77 -8.19
CA ALA A 100 -14.57 -0.15 -9.28
C ALA A 100 -15.45 0.54 -10.34
N SER A 101 -15.40 0.05 -11.56
CA SER A 101 -16.37 0.38 -12.59
C SER A 101 -17.75 -0.17 -12.21
N SER A 102 -18.80 0.60 -12.51
CA SER A 102 -20.18 0.11 -12.40
C SER A 102 -20.51 -0.94 -13.46
N ASN A 103 -19.70 -1.03 -14.53
CA ASN A 103 -19.83 -2.06 -15.54
C ASN A 103 -19.26 -3.39 -15.01
N TYR A 104 -20.11 -4.16 -14.31
CA TYR A 104 -19.71 -5.41 -13.68
C TYR A 104 -19.28 -6.51 -14.66
N THR A 105 -19.61 -6.38 -15.96
CA THR A 105 -19.21 -7.35 -17.00
C THR A 105 -17.70 -7.40 -17.20
N LEU A 106 -16.98 -6.31 -16.90
CA LEU A 106 -15.52 -6.24 -16.94
C LEU A 106 -14.85 -7.27 -16.02
N TYR A 107 -15.49 -7.61 -14.91
CA TYR A 107 -14.93 -8.51 -13.90
C TYR A 107 -15.26 -9.97 -14.18
N GLY A 108 -16.32 -10.26 -14.93
CA GLY A 108 -16.81 -11.62 -15.17
C GLY A 108 -15.78 -12.57 -15.79
N ALA A 109 -15.02 -12.08 -16.78
CA ALA A 109 -13.99 -12.89 -17.44
C ALA A 109 -12.71 -13.04 -16.59
N LYS A 110 -12.43 -12.10 -15.69
CA LYS A 110 -11.19 -12.07 -14.89
C LYS A 110 -11.37 -12.72 -13.51
N GLY A 111 -12.57 -12.65 -12.94
CA GLY A 111 -12.88 -13.18 -11.61
C GLY A 111 -12.35 -12.34 -10.44
N TYR A 112 -11.76 -11.17 -10.70
CA TYR A 112 -11.21 -10.29 -9.67
C TYR A 112 -11.33 -8.81 -10.07
N TRP A 113 -11.37 -7.94 -9.07
CA TRP A 113 -11.17 -6.49 -9.24
C TRP A 113 -9.70 -6.13 -8.97
N LEU A 114 -9.21 -6.37 -7.75
CA LEU A 114 -7.81 -6.18 -7.38
C LEU A 114 -7.26 -7.53 -6.94
N LYS A 115 -6.21 -8.01 -7.62
CA LYS A 115 -5.55 -9.27 -7.27
C LYS A 115 -4.08 -9.03 -7.00
N PHE A 116 -3.61 -9.48 -5.84
CA PHE A 116 -2.19 -9.55 -5.51
C PHE A 116 -1.77 -11.01 -5.60
N ASP A 117 -0.85 -11.33 -6.51
CA ASP A 117 -0.47 -12.72 -6.82
C ASP A 117 1.01 -12.94 -6.53
N ARG A 118 1.34 -13.96 -5.72
CA ARG A 118 2.71 -14.33 -5.36
C ARG A 118 3.53 -13.18 -4.77
N VAL A 119 2.88 -12.33 -3.96
CA VAL A 119 3.52 -11.23 -3.23
C VAL A 119 3.80 -11.65 -1.79
N LYS A 120 5.04 -11.48 -1.32
CA LYS A 120 5.45 -11.79 0.06
C LYS A 120 5.46 -10.50 0.89
N GLY A 121 4.93 -10.57 2.11
CA GLY A 121 4.96 -9.49 3.10
C GLY A 121 4.29 -8.19 2.63
N LEU A 122 3.17 -8.34 1.90
CA LEU A 122 2.31 -7.24 1.51
C LEU A 122 1.51 -6.72 2.71
N THR A 123 1.55 -5.41 2.93
CA THR A 123 0.66 -4.69 3.83
C THR A 123 -0.18 -3.71 3.02
N ILE A 124 -1.49 -3.65 3.27
CA ILE A 124 -2.38 -2.62 2.68
C ILE A 124 -2.90 -1.78 3.85
N GLN A 125 -2.75 -0.46 3.74
CA GLN A 125 -3.06 0.48 4.83
C GLN A 125 -3.94 1.62 4.34
N GLY A 126 -4.99 1.91 5.11
CA GLY A 126 -5.86 3.06 4.90
C GLY A 126 -6.80 2.94 3.69
N GLY A 127 -7.40 4.08 3.36
CA GLY A 127 -8.18 4.27 2.16
C GLY A 127 -9.56 3.63 2.17
N TYR A 128 -10.26 3.83 1.06
CA TYR A 128 -11.58 3.27 0.82
C TYR A 128 -11.60 2.47 -0.47
N LEU A 129 -12.16 1.27 -0.43
CA LEU A 129 -12.33 0.41 -1.60
C LEU A 129 -13.82 0.32 -1.93
N HIS A 130 -14.27 1.07 -2.93
CA HIS A 130 -15.65 1.11 -3.36
C HIS A 130 -15.88 0.16 -4.56
N GLY A 131 -16.27 -1.09 -4.26
CA GLY A 131 -16.42 -2.15 -5.26
C GLY A 131 -17.63 -2.07 -6.21
N LYS A 132 -18.52 -1.07 -6.05
CA LYS A 132 -19.74 -0.85 -6.88
C LYS A 132 -20.55 -2.12 -7.22
N GLY A 133 -20.71 -3.04 -6.26
CA GLY A 133 -21.32 -4.37 -6.49
C GLY A 133 -22.84 -4.38 -6.68
N SER A 134 -23.57 -3.32 -6.34
CA SER A 134 -25.04 -3.32 -6.31
C SER A 134 -25.70 -3.73 -7.62
N ALA A 135 -25.15 -3.30 -8.76
CA ALA A 135 -25.67 -3.65 -10.07
C ALA A 135 -25.52 -5.15 -10.38
N LEU A 136 -24.43 -5.78 -9.94
CA LEU A 136 -24.24 -7.24 -10.08
C LEU A 136 -25.20 -8.00 -9.16
N TRP A 137 -25.39 -7.56 -7.92
CA TRP A 137 -26.33 -8.21 -7.00
C TRP A 137 -27.77 -8.11 -7.48
N ALA A 138 -28.18 -6.96 -8.02
CA ALA A 138 -29.50 -6.80 -8.62
C ALA A 138 -29.71 -7.73 -9.82
N CYS A 139 -28.68 -7.89 -10.68
CA CYS A 139 -28.71 -8.87 -11.76
C CYS A 139 -28.95 -10.29 -11.21
N LYS A 140 -28.14 -10.71 -10.22
CA LYS A 140 -28.19 -12.05 -9.62
C LYS A 140 -29.47 -12.36 -8.85
N ALA A 141 -30.07 -11.35 -8.23
CA ALA A 141 -31.35 -11.47 -7.54
C ALA A 141 -32.52 -11.62 -8.53
N GLY A 142 -32.35 -11.12 -9.76
CA GLY A 142 -33.24 -11.43 -10.87
C GLY A 142 -32.94 -12.80 -11.50
N SER A 143 -33.71 -13.16 -12.51
CA SER A 143 -33.49 -14.36 -13.33
C SER A 143 -32.61 -14.09 -14.57
N GLY A 144 -31.70 -13.12 -14.48
CA GLY A 144 -30.85 -12.69 -15.60
C GLY A 144 -29.59 -13.55 -15.77
N THR A 145 -29.01 -13.53 -16.98
CA THR A 145 -27.68 -14.13 -17.23
C THR A 145 -26.59 -13.19 -16.72
N CYS A 146 -26.12 -13.43 -15.50
CA CYS A 146 -25.13 -12.59 -14.84
C CYS A 146 -23.75 -13.25 -14.86
N PRO A 147 -22.65 -12.47 -14.94
CA PRO A 147 -21.32 -13.04 -14.87
C PRO A 147 -21.03 -13.71 -13.51
N SER A 148 -20.29 -14.81 -13.54
CA SER A 148 -19.67 -15.41 -12.37
C SER A 148 -18.62 -14.45 -11.80
N GLY A 149 -18.66 -14.18 -10.49
CA GLY A 149 -17.82 -13.17 -9.84
C GLY A 149 -18.47 -12.66 -8.56
N ALA A 150 -17.75 -11.90 -7.71
CA ALA A 150 -18.07 -11.65 -6.30
C ALA A 150 -19.58 -11.57 -5.93
N THR A 151 -20.11 -12.71 -5.47
CA THR A 151 -21.10 -12.78 -4.38
C THR A 151 -20.40 -12.52 -3.07
#